data_AF-A0A2C6DLI3-F1
#
_entry.id   AF-A0A2C6DLI3-F1
#
_cell.length_a   1.000
_cell.length_b   1.000
_cell.length_c   1.000
_cell.angle_alpha   90.00
_cell.angle_beta   90.00
_cell.angle_gamma   90.00
#
_symmetry.space_group_name_H-M   'P 1'
#
loop_
_entity.id
_entity.type
_entity.pdbx_description
1 polymer ?
#
loop_
_entity_poly.entity_id
_entity_poly.type
_entity_poly.pdbx_seq_one_letter_code
_entity_poly.pdbx_strand_id
1 'polypeptide(L)'
;MIKHPSPEVNNNISDNPTISGFPSILLGQLQISAEDAKANGAISARSITVFGAKVDTGQMWNNIKLFRNELLVVDDTGSTRTEYQLAQHNNCVYSVPNDQVCEEMGDMFDIGKIRCLRRPPKWKHADASIPMLGGDTLLFLGQFYAAKSKLMNQYFGSGQSIYLFTLASGDTLKFQAFMQDTSEQTAEDHYRLEEQMMAFDSHYKHIDEVEILIKAGDKYLHQYIAEHKRSGKEILTVLLQYAKTKSLKQQILKRLALA
;
A
#
# COMPACT_ATOMS: atom_id res chain seq x y z
N MET A 1 8.86 -12.79 -17.20
CA MET A 1 7.66 -13.15 -16.42
C MET A 1 8.12 -13.82 -15.14
N ILE A 2 8.22 -13.08 -14.04
CA ILE A 2 8.61 -13.66 -12.74
C ILE A 2 7.32 -13.77 -11.94
N LYS A 3 6.96 -15.01 -11.57
CA LYS A 3 5.94 -15.27 -10.56
C LYS A 3 6.44 -14.59 -9.28
N HIS A 4 5.71 -13.60 -8.80
CA HIS A 4 5.70 -13.35 -7.36
C HIS A 4 5.09 -14.63 -6.80
N PRO A 5 5.83 -15.50 -6.08
CA PRO A 5 5.11 -16.36 -5.17
C PRO A 5 4.40 -15.37 -4.26
N SER A 6 3.07 -15.26 -4.39
CA SER A 6 2.30 -14.93 -3.21
C SER A 6 2.73 -16.00 -2.22
N PRO A 7 3.47 -15.65 -1.15
CA PRO A 7 3.66 -16.63 -0.11
C PRO A 7 2.23 -17.05 0.24
N GLU A 8 1.96 -18.35 0.32
CA GLU A 8 0.89 -18.78 1.19
C GLU A 8 1.34 -18.26 2.56
N VAL A 9 0.89 -17.04 2.89
CA VAL A 9 1.21 -16.43 4.16
C VAL A 9 0.46 -17.30 5.15
N ASN A 10 1.21 -18.20 5.77
CA ASN A 10 0.75 -18.93 6.93
C ASN A 10 0.55 -17.87 8.03
N ASN A 11 -0.62 -17.23 8.03
CA ASN A 11 -1.03 -16.22 9.00
C ASN A 11 -1.43 -16.90 10.32
N ASN A 12 -0.66 -17.89 10.74
CA ASN A 12 -0.84 -18.48 12.04
C ASN A 12 -0.29 -17.48 13.05
N ILE A 13 -1.18 -16.62 13.56
CA ILE A 13 -0.83 -15.48 14.42
C ILE A 13 -0.01 -15.92 15.64
N SER A 14 -0.16 -17.18 16.09
CA SER A 14 0.62 -17.77 17.19
C SER A 14 2.12 -17.84 16.92
N ASP A 15 2.52 -17.90 15.64
CA ASP A 15 3.90 -18.13 15.23
C ASP A 15 4.62 -16.80 14.94
N ASN A 16 3.87 -15.69 14.92
CA ASN A 16 4.40 -14.35 14.72
C ASN A 16 4.98 -13.80 16.04
N PRO A 17 6.02 -12.93 15.97
CA PRO A 17 6.51 -12.24 17.15
C PRO A 17 5.43 -11.36 17.77
N THR A 18 5.52 -11.09 19.08
CA THR A 18 4.65 -10.11 19.72
C THR A 18 5.27 -8.71 19.63
N ILE A 19 4.44 -7.68 19.59
CA ILE A 19 4.86 -6.27 19.61
C ILE A 19 4.25 -5.63 20.85
N SER A 20 5.09 -5.14 21.77
CA SER A 20 4.63 -4.65 23.08
C SER A 20 3.75 -5.66 23.87
N GLY A 21 3.95 -6.96 23.66
CA GLY A 21 3.12 -8.02 24.25
C GLY A 21 1.79 -8.30 23.53
N PHE A 22 1.51 -7.62 22.42
CA PHE A 22 0.32 -7.83 21.60
C PHE A 22 0.61 -8.76 20.42
N PRO A 23 -0.37 -9.58 19.99
CA PRO A 23 -0.22 -10.41 18.80
C PRO A 23 -0.02 -9.55 17.55
N SER A 24 0.84 -10.01 16.64
CA SER A 24 1.12 -9.30 15.39
C SER A 24 0.69 -10.11 14.16
N ILE A 25 0.52 -9.41 13.04
CA ILE A 25 0.21 -9.98 11.73
C ILE A 25 1.32 -9.65 10.73
N LEU A 26 1.65 -10.60 9.85
CA LEU A 26 2.60 -10.35 8.77
C LEU A 26 2.00 -9.36 7.76
N LEU A 27 2.71 -8.25 7.54
CA LEU A 27 2.36 -7.26 6.52
C LEU A 27 3.09 -7.52 5.21
N GLY A 28 4.31 -8.05 5.27
CA GLY A 28 5.02 -8.54 4.09
C GLY A 28 6.51 -8.78 4.31
N GLN A 29 7.17 -9.19 3.23
CA GLN A 29 8.60 -9.51 3.22
C GLN A 29 9.25 -8.98 1.93
N LEU A 30 10.49 -8.50 2.05
CA LEU A 30 11.33 -8.04 0.95
C LEU A 30 12.67 -8.78 0.99
N GLN A 31 13.19 -9.10 -0.18
CA GLN A 31 14.54 -9.63 -0.34
C GLN A 31 15.38 -8.56 -1.03
N ILE A 32 16.47 -8.15 -0.38
CA ILE A 32 17.43 -7.18 -0.88
C ILE A 32 18.68 -7.96 -1.29
N SER A 33 19.01 -7.93 -2.58
CA SER A 33 20.23 -8.58 -3.07
C SER A 33 21.47 -7.86 -2.55
N ALA A 34 22.64 -8.52 -2.58
CA ALA A 34 23.89 -7.87 -2.19
C ALA A 34 24.23 -6.64 -3.07
N GLU A 35 23.81 -6.65 -4.33
CA GLU A 35 23.99 -5.51 -5.26
C GLU A 35 23.09 -4.34 -4.87
N ASP A 36 21.80 -4.60 -4.61
CA ASP A 36 20.88 -3.55 -4.16
C ASP A 36 21.26 -3.04 -2.77
N ALA A 37 21.72 -3.91 -1.87
CA ALA A 37 22.21 -3.53 -0.55
C ALA A 37 23.38 -2.56 -0.66
N LYS A 38 24.38 -2.86 -1.51
CA LYS A 38 25.52 -1.97 -1.78
C LYS A 38 25.10 -0.63 -2.36
N ALA A 39 24.14 -0.63 -3.29
CA ALA A 39 23.56 0.62 -3.82
C ALA A 39 22.90 1.47 -2.72
N ASN A 40 22.49 0.83 -1.62
CA ASN A 40 21.86 1.45 -0.46
C ASN A 40 22.80 1.68 0.73
N GLY A 41 24.11 1.53 0.55
CA GLY A 41 25.10 1.73 1.61
C GLY A 41 25.22 0.58 2.62
N ALA A 42 24.53 -0.53 2.40
CA ALA A 42 24.62 -1.77 3.18
C ALA A 42 25.54 -2.80 2.49
N ILE A 43 26.19 -3.68 3.26
CA ILE A 43 27.27 -4.53 2.71
C ILE A 43 26.76 -5.92 2.25
N SER A 44 25.65 -6.39 2.83
CA SER A 44 25.17 -7.77 2.71
C SER A 44 23.74 -7.87 2.18
N ALA A 45 23.48 -8.95 1.44
CA ALA A 45 22.13 -9.39 1.11
C ALA A 45 21.33 -9.63 2.39
N ARG A 46 20.04 -9.31 2.36
CA ARG A 46 19.18 -9.38 3.55
C ARG A 46 17.71 -9.59 3.22
N SER A 47 17.03 -10.22 4.16
CA SER A 47 15.58 -10.38 4.18
C SER A 47 15.00 -9.40 5.19
N ILE A 48 14.10 -8.54 4.73
CA ILE A 48 13.35 -7.63 5.60
C ILE A 48 11.92 -8.15 5.74
N THR A 49 11.50 -8.44 6.96
CA THR A 49 10.13 -8.89 7.26
C THR A 49 9.43 -7.83 8.12
N VAL A 50 8.21 -7.46 7.76
CA VAL A 50 7.44 -6.43 8.48
C VAL A 50 6.18 -7.04 9.07
N PHE A 51 6.02 -6.88 10.37
CA PHE A 51 4.82 -7.22 11.13
C PHE A 51 4.13 -5.95 11.63
N GLY A 52 2.81 -6.04 11.82
CA GLY A 52 2.01 -4.97 12.42
C GLY A 52 1.21 -5.48 13.61
N ALA A 53 1.04 -4.64 14.62
CA ALA A 53 0.19 -4.92 15.77
C ALA A 53 -0.70 -3.71 16.09
N LYS A 54 -1.89 -4.02 16.61
CA LYS A 54 -2.83 -3.08 17.21
C LYS A 54 -2.62 -3.12 18.72
N VAL A 55 -1.98 -2.07 19.24
CA VAL A 55 -1.56 -1.97 20.64
C VAL A 55 -2.58 -1.15 21.41
N ASP A 56 -3.09 -1.71 22.51
CA ASP A 56 -3.98 -0.99 23.44
C ASP A 56 -3.17 0.12 24.12
N THR A 57 -3.62 1.36 24.01
CA THR A 57 -2.93 2.52 24.61
C THR A 57 -3.23 2.67 26.10
N GLY A 58 -4.21 1.93 26.62
CA GLY A 58 -4.76 2.11 27.97
C GLY A 58 -5.66 3.33 28.12
N GLN A 59 -5.83 4.14 27.05
CA GLN A 59 -6.66 5.33 27.06
C GLN A 59 -8.06 5.06 26.51
N MET A 60 -9.02 5.88 26.95
CA MET A 60 -10.43 5.79 26.56
C MET A 60 -10.90 7.15 26.03
N TRP A 61 -11.67 7.14 24.94
CA TRP A 61 -12.40 8.30 24.43
C TRP A 61 -13.87 7.93 24.24
N ASN A 62 -14.80 8.62 24.91
CA ASN A 62 -16.23 8.33 24.84
C ASN A 62 -16.58 6.84 25.05
N ASN A 63 -16.00 6.19 26.06
CA ASN A 63 -16.15 4.75 26.33
C ASN A 63 -15.62 3.81 25.23
N ILE A 64 -14.83 4.32 24.29
CA ILE A 64 -14.14 3.54 23.26
C ILE A 64 -12.66 3.46 23.62
N LYS A 65 -12.11 2.24 23.65
CA LYS A 65 -10.67 2.01 23.82
C LYS A 65 -9.89 2.59 22.66
N LEU A 66 -8.87 3.39 22.98
CA LEU A 66 -7.95 3.92 21.99
C LEU A 66 -6.84 2.90 21.73
N PHE A 67 -6.57 2.67 20.44
CA PHE A 67 -5.50 1.81 19.98
C PHE A 67 -4.58 2.61 19.08
N ARG A 68 -3.31 2.21 19.06
CA ARG A 68 -2.36 2.66 18.06
C ARG A 68 -1.83 1.47 17.28
N ASN A 69 -1.34 1.76 16.10
CA ASN A 69 -0.59 0.79 15.34
C ASN A 69 0.88 0.85 15.78
N GLU A 70 1.53 -0.31 15.80
CA GLU A 70 2.99 -0.43 15.92
C GLU A 70 3.48 -1.41 14.86
N LEU A 71 4.72 -1.21 14.42
CA LEU A 71 5.36 -2.07 13.44
C LEU A 71 6.57 -2.77 14.06
N LEU A 72 6.89 -3.95 13.56
CA LEU A 72 8.15 -4.63 13.83
C LEU A 72 8.82 -4.94 12.51
N VAL A 73 10.01 -4.39 12.32
CA VAL A 73 10.86 -4.70 11.17
C VAL A 73 11.94 -5.67 11.63
N VAL A 74 12.00 -6.83 11.00
CA VAL A 74 13.03 -7.83 11.23
C VAL A 74 14.00 -7.76 10.05
N ASP A 75 15.25 -7.40 10.32
CA ASP A 75 16.36 -7.43 9.36
C ASP A 75 17.18 -8.69 9.60
N ASP A 76 17.22 -9.58 8.59
CA ASP A 76 17.94 -10.85 8.64
C ASP A 76 18.97 -10.92 7.50
N THR A 77 20.26 -10.95 7.87
CA THR A 77 21.38 -11.04 6.94
C THR A 77 21.82 -12.50 6.69
N GLY A 78 21.14 -13.48 7.28
CA GLY A 78 21.53 -14.89 7.33
C GLY A 78 22.56 -15.21 8.43
N SER A 79 23.38 -14.22 8.82
CA SER A 79 24.29 -14.34 9.97
C SER A 79 23.75 -13.67 11.23
N THR A 80 22.97 -12.61 11.06
CA THR A 80 22.41 -11.82 12.17
C THR A 80 20.95 -11.52 11.90
N ARG A 81 20.13 -11.62 12.95
CA ARG A 81 18.75 -11.19 12.94
C ARG A 81 18.57 -10.07 13.96
N THR A 82 18.12 -8.91 13.50
CA THR A 82 17.88 -7.73 14.33
C THR A 82 16.44 -7.28 14.20
N GLU A 83 15.82 -6.94 15.32
CA GLU A 83 14.42 -6.55 15.39
C GLU A 83 14.31 -5.06 15.76
N TYR A 84 13.55 -4.31 14.98
CA TYR A 84 13.33 -2.87 15.14
C TYR A 84 11.85 -2.64 15.37
N GLN A 85 11.48 -2.32 16.60
CA GLN A 85 10.12 -1.94 16.92
C GLN A 85 9.92 -0.47 16.57
N LEU A 86 9.01 -0.19 15.64
CA LEU A 86 8.68 1.17 15.21
C LEU A 86 7.34 1.58 15.84
N ALA A 87 7.38 2.57 16.71
CA ALA A 87 6.20 3.19 17.28
C ALA A 87 5.69 4.30 16.36
N GLN A 88 4.39 4.56 16.41
CA GLN A 88 3.80 5.69 15.68
C GLN A 88 4.30 7.02 16.29
N HIS A 89 4.89 7.86 15.45
CA HIS A 89 5.25 9.24 15.73
C HIS A 89 4.49 10.16 14.76
N ASN A 90 3.83 11.20 15.29
CA ASN A 90 2.84 11.97 14.52
C ASN A 90 1.74 11.06 13.91
N ASN A 91 0.93 11.57 12.97
CA ASN A 91 -0.21 10.80 12.47
C ASN A 91 0.19 9.63 11.54
N CYS A 92 1.32 9.70 10.84
CA CYS A 92 1.62 8.81 9.72
C CYS A 92 3.06 8.25 9.67
N VAL A 93 3.95 8.68 10.56
CA VAL A 93 5.36 8.26 10.58
C VAL A 93 5.59 7.23 11.69
N TYR A 94 6.47 6.26 11.45
CA TYR A 94 6.82 5.22 12.41
C TYR A 94 8.34 5.12 12.49
N SER A 95 8.90 5.14 13.70
CA SER A 95 10.34 5.07 13.95
C SER A 95 10.63 4.37 15.27
N VAL A 96 11.90 3.98 15.48
CA VAL A 96 12.35 3.39 16.74
C VAL A 96 12.14 4.41 17.88
N PRO A 97 11.67 4.00 19.07
CA PRO A 97 11.51 4.91 20.20
C PRO A 97 12.83 5.63 20.54
N ASN A 98 12.76 6.94 20.76
CA ASN A 98 13.90 7.82 21.05
C ASN A 98 14.93 7.97 19.91
N ASP A 99 14.72 7.36 18.74
CA ASP A 99 15.47 7.74 17.56
C ASP A 99 15.03 9.13 17.09
N GLN A 100 15.94 9.82 16.39
CA GLN A 100 15.62 11.06 15.72
C GLN A 100 14.57 10.77 14.64
N VAL A 101 13.38 11.36 14.81
CA VAL A 101 12.27 11.28 13.87
C VAL A 101 12.51 12.29 12.77
N CYS A 102 12.16 11.95 11.53
CA CYS A 102 12.08 12.95 10.48
C CYS A 102 10.89 13.88 10.78
N GLU A 103 11.17 15.11 11.21
CA GLU A 103 10.14 16.16 11.35
C GLU A 103 9.80 16.79 9.99
N GLU A 104 10.69 16.61 9.02
CA GLU A 104 10.58 17.18 7.68
C GLU A 104 10.23 16.12 6.66
N MET A 105 9.22 16.45 5.86
CA MET A 105 8.72 15.67 4.75
C MET A 105 9.09 16.42 3.47
N GLY A 106 9.96 15.82 2.66
CA GLY A 106 10.45 16.43 1.42
C GLY A 106 9.55 16.16 0.23
N ASP A 107 9.38 17.19 -0.62
CA ASP A 107 8.71 17.11 -1.91
C ASP A 107 9.38 16.07 -2.81
N MET A 108 8.60 15.11 -3.26
CA MET A 108 9.13 13.98 -3.98
C MET A 108 8.70 14.00 -5.44
N PHE A 109 9.57 14.57 -6.27
CA PHE A 109 9.31 14.69 -7.71
C PHE A 109 10.28 13.94 -8.60
N ASP A 110 11.38 13.42 -8.03
CA ASP A 110 12.37 12.69 -8.81
C ASP A 110 12.40 11.22 -8.38
N ILE A 111 11.68 10.38 -9.12
CA ILE A 111 11.70 8.92 -9.01
C ILE A 111 13.14 8.40 -9.09
N GLY A 112 14.05 9.09 -9.81
CA GLY A 112 15.47 8.77 -9.90
C GLY A 112 16.25 8.96 -8.61
N LYS A 113 15.75 9.77 -7.66
CA LYS A 113 16.33 9.87 -6.31
C LYS A 113 15.96 8.69 -5.42
N ILE A 114 14.97 7.89 -5.81
CA ILE A 114 14.56 6.71 -5.07
C ILE A 114 15.41 5.53 -5.55
N ARG A 115 16.55 5.35 -4.90
CA ARG A 115 17.65 4.47 -5.35
C ARG A 115 17.32 2.98 -5.45
N CYS A 116 16.12 2.54 -5.06
CA CYS A 116 15.76 1.13 -4.97
C CYS A 116 14.46 0.74 -5.69
N LEU A 117 13.90 1.61 -6.56
CA LEU A 117 12.64 1.28 -7.23
C LEU A 117 12.84 0.32 -8.39
N ARG A 118 12.57 -0.97 -8.14
CA ARG A 118 12.24 -1.92 -9.22
C ARG A 118 10.84 -1.68 -9.79
N ARG A 119 9.97 -1.00 -9.05
CA ARG A 119 8.60 -0.59 -9.44
C ARG A 119 8.28 0.75 -8.80
N PRO A 120 7.56 1.65 -9.49
CA PRO A 120 7.15 2.91 -8.89
C PRO A 120 6.24 2.67 -7.67
N PRO A 121 6.40 3.46 -6.61
CA PRO A 121 5.58 3.39 -5.42
C PRO A 121 4.16 3.86 -5.74
N LYS A 122 3.17 3.23 -5.09
CA LYS A 122 1.74 3.48 -5.33
C LYS A 122 1.10 4.44 -4.32
N TRP A 123 1.86 5.38 -3.74
CA TRP A 123 1.27 6.41 -2.89
C TRP A 123 0.43 7.39 -3.72
N LYS A 124 -0.48 8.11 -3.05
CA LYS A 124 -1.16 9.24 -3.69
C LYS A 124 -0.18 10.41 -3.74
N HIS A 125 0.07 10.92 -4.94
CA HIS A 125 1.04 11.99 -5.19
C HIS A 125 0.82 13.26 -4.35
N ALA A 126 -0.44 13.59 -4.03
CA ALA A 126 -0.79 14.76 -3.23
C ALA A 126 -0.31 14.67 -1.77
N ASP A 127 -0.13 13.45 -1.24
CA ASP A 127 0.41 13.23 0.12
C ASP A 127 1.77 12.53 0.08
N ALA A 128 2.44 12.57 -1.08
CA ALA A 128 3.69 11.87 -1.30
C ALA A 128 4.87 12.73 -0.88
N SER A 129 5.44 12.40 0.28
CA SER A 129 6.66 13.03 0.76
C SER A 129 7.64 11.98 1.25
N ILE A 130 8.93 12.26 1.09
CA ILE A 130 10.00 11.38 1.61
C ILE A 130 10.41 11.89 2.99
N PRO A 131 10.52 11.01 4.00
CA PRO A 131 11.08 11.42 5.29
C PRO A 131 12.54 11.87 5.10
N MET A 132 12.90 13.01 5.68
CA MET A 132 14.26 13.55 5.65
C MET A 132 14.87 13.54 7.05
N LEU A 133 16.06 12.96 7.19
CA LEU A 133 16.80 12.92 8.46
C LEU A 133 18.12 13.64 8.33
N GLY A 134 18.30 14.73 9.08
CA GLY A 134 19.55 15.50 9.05
C GLY A 134 19.86 16.12 7.68
N GLY A 135 18.83 16.41 6.86
CA GLY A 135 18.98 16.91 5.49
C GLY A 135 19.15 15.83 4.42
N ASP A 136 19.33 14.56 4.82
CA ASP A 136 19.44 13.44 3.89
C ASP A 136 18.10 12.75 3.66
N THR A 137 17.78 12.45 2.41
CA THR A 137 16.60 11.65 2.05
C THR A 137 16.81 10.19 2.42
N LEU A 138 15.87 9.60 3.15
CA LEU A 138 15.93 8.17 3.41
C LEU A 138 15.72 7.36 2.12
N LEU A 139 16.35 6.19 2.07
CA LEU A 139 16.26 5.25 0.96
C LEU A 139 14.99 4.41 1.07
N PHE A 140 14.14 4.45 0.04
CA PHE A 140 12.93 3.64 0.01
C PHE A 140 13.24 2.17 -0.28
N LEU A 141 12.86 1.26 0.62
CA LEU A 141 13.10 -0.17 0.46
C LEU A 141 11.96 -0.91 -0.23
N GLY A 142 10.73 -0.49 0.01
CA GLY A 142 9.57 -1.16 -0.55
C GLY A 142 8.26 -0.74 0.09
N GLN A 143 7.17 -1.31 -0.41
CA GLN A 143 5.84 -1.04 0.10
C GLN A 143 5.03 -2.32 0.32
N PHE A 144 4.12 -2.25 1.27
CA PHE A 144 3.20 -3.32 1.65
C PHE A 144 1.78 -2.77 1.70
N TYR A 145 0.79 -3.61 1.43
CA TYR A 145 -0.62 -3.23 1.51
C TYR A 145 -1.31 -4.05 2.59
N ALA A 146 -1.78 -3.38 3.64
CA ALA A 146 -2.61 -3.97 4.67
C ALA A 146 -4.01 -4.21 4.11
N ALA A 147 -4.23 -5.39 3.53
CA ALA A 147 -5.46 -5.69 2.80
C ALA A 147 -6.73 -5.61 3.67
N LYS A 148 -7.81 -5.08 3.08
CA LYS A 148 -9.15 -5.02 3.69
C LYS A 148 -9.63 -6.44 4.03
N SER A 149 -9.50 -6.83 5.29
CA SER A 149 -9.91 -8.12 5.82
C SER A 149 -10.25 -8.03 7.31
N LYS A 150 -11.10 -8.94 7.79
CA LYS A 150 -11.47 -9.02 9.22
C LYS A 150 -10.24 -9.26 10.10
N LEU A 151 -9.34 -10.14 9.66
CA LEU A 151 -8.12 -10.48 10.38
C LEU A 151 -7.19 -9.25 10.50
N MET A 152 -6.96 -8.54 9.40
CA MET A 152 -6.10 -7.34 9.41
C MET A 152 -6.67 -6.24 10.31
N ASN A 153 -7.98 -6.00 10.28
CA ASN A 153 -8.65 -5.03 11.18
C ASN A 153 -8.59 -5.44 12.66
N GLN A 154 -8.55 -6.73 12.94
CA GLN A 154 -8.47 -7.24 14.30
C GLN A 154 -7.08 -7.01 14.91
N TYR A 155 -6.02 -7.20 14.13
CA TYR A 155 -4.64 -7.20 14.63
C TYR A 155 -3.80 -5.98 14.25
N PHE A 156 -4.26 -5.09 13.38
CA PHE A 156 -3.51 -3.89 12.96
C PHE A 156 -4.50 -2.79 12.52
N GLY A 157 -4.67 -2.63 11.22
CA GLY A 157 -5.63 -1.76 10.53
C GLY A 157 -5.61 -2.12 9.05
N SER A 158 -6.70 -1.90 8.31
CA SER A 158 -6.76 -2.30 6.89
C SER A 158 -7.04 -1.13 5.95
N GLY A 159 -6.70 -1.31 4.67
CA GLY A 159 -6.83 -0.29 3.64
C GLY A 159 -5.63 0.66 3.52
N GLN A 160 -4.55 0.40 4.25
CA GLN A 160 -3.39 1.29 4.28
C GLN A 160 -2.21 0.68 3.54
N SER A 161 -1.48 1.51 2.80
CA SER A 161 -0.16 1.16 2.30
C SER A 161 0.90 1.61 3.30
N ILE A 162 1.86 0.73 3.55
CA ILE A 162 3.04 0.99 4.37
C ILE A 162 4.22 1.13 3.43
N TYR A 163 4.97 2.23 3.54
CA TYR A 163 6.17 2.53 2.77
C TYR A 163 7.37 2.47 3.72
N LEU A 164 8.30 1.56 3.48
CA LEU A 164 9.45 1.34 4.33
C LEU A 164 10.67 2.08 3.77
N PHE A 165 11.35 2.81 4.63
CA PHE A 165 12.54 3.58 4.33
C PHE A 165 13.69 3.19 5.26
N THR A 166 14.92 3.42 4.80
CA THR A 166 16.12 3.19 5.60
C THR A 166 17.18 4.26 5.41
N LEU A 167 18.01 4.44 6.43
CA LEU A 167 19.28 5.12 6.34
C LEU A 167 20.37 4.12 6.74
N ALA A 168 21.31 3.85 5.82
CA ALA A 168 22.46 3.03 6.13
C ALA A 168 23.48 3.82 6.94
N SER A 169 23.98 3.22 8.02
CA SER A 169 25.05 3.75 8.86
C SER A 169 26.12 2.67 9.06
N GLY A 170 26.88 2.37 7.99
CA GLY A 170 27.73 1.19 7.97
C GLY A 170 26.91 -0.06 7.74
N ASP A 171 27.07 -1.10 8.58
CA ASP A 171 26.33 -2.36 8.43
C ASP A 171 24.99 -2.39 9.20
N THR A 172 24.72 -1.35 10.00
CA THR A 172 23.43 -1.15 10.67
C THR A 172 22.49 -0.33 9.79
N LEU A 173 21.23 -0.73 9.78
CA LEU A 173 20.15 0.00 9.12
C LEU A 173 19.28 0.66 10.17
N LYS A 174 18.98 1.94 9.96
CA LYS A 174 17.87 2.61 10.65
C LYS A 174 16.64 2.48 9.79
N PHE A 175 15.49 2.20 10.40
CA PHE A 175 14.23 2.06 9.69
C PHE A 175 13.25 3.14 10.10
N GLN A 176 12.55 3.69 9.10
CA GLN A 176 11.33 4.45 9.30
C GLN A 176 10.27 3.96 8.33
N ALA A 177 9.01 4.06 8.73
CA ALA A 177 7.90 3.74 7.84
C ALA A 177 6.90 4.90 7.78
N PHE A 178 6.31 5.07 6.61
CA PHE A 178 5.19 5.99 6.38
C PHE A 178 3.96 5.17 6.04
N MET A 179 2.81 5.53 6.62
CA MET A 179 1.54 4.90 6.32
C MET A 179 0.58 5.88 5.66
N GLN A 180 -0.06 5.45 4.58
CA GLN A 180 -1.06 6.23 3.85
C GLN A 180 -2.31 5.40 3.59
N ASP A 181 -3.49 5.99 3.74
CA ASP A 181 -4.72 5.39 3.23
C ASP A 181 -4.75 5.49 1.70
N THR A 182 -4.43 4.38 1.06
CA THR A 182 -4.51 4.20 -0.39
C THR A 182 -5.77 3.44 -0.82
N SER A 183 -6.65 3.12 0.12
CA SER A 183 -7.85 2.32 -0.13
C SER A 183 -9.10 3.11 -0.43
N GLU A 184 -9.11 4.39 -0.05
CA GLU A 184 -10.22 5.28 -0.31
C GLU A 184 -9.98 6.15 -1.53
N GLN A 185 -11.02 6.23 -2.36
CA GLN A 185 -11.21 7.28 -3.34
C GLN A 185 -11.11 8.61 -2.59
N THR A 186 -10.20 9.51 -2.99
CA THR A 186 -10.18 10.86 -2.38
C THR A 186 -11.51 11.57 -2.67
N ALA A 187 -11.84 12.63 -1.92
CA ALA A 187 -13.01 13.44 -2.27
C ALA A 187 -12.93 13.96 -3.72
N GLU A 188 -11.73 14.30 -4.19
CA GLU A 188 -11.47 14.68 -5.58
C GLU A 188 -11.68 13.52 -6.56
N ASP A 189 -11.21 12.31 -6.24
CA ASP A 189 -11.47 11.13 -7.06
C ASP A 189 -12.98 10.83 -7.09
N HIS A 190 -13.72 11.13 -6.03
CA HIS A 190 -15.18 10.97 -5.94
C HIS A 190 -15.89 11.95 -6.86
N TYR A 191 -15.55 13.24 -6.81
CA TYR A 191 -16.10 14.25 -7.72
C TYR A 191 -15.78 13.92 -9.19
N ARG A 192 -14.55 13.50 -9.48
CA ARG A 192 -14.17 13.07 -10.83
C ARG A 192 -14.98 11.86 -11.28
N LEU A 193 -15.23 10.89 -10.39
CA LEU A 193 -16.08 9.74 -10.72
C LEU A 193 -17.53 10.18 -10.98
N GLU A 194 -18.09 11.09 -10.18
CA GLU A 194 -19.43 11.63 -10.40
C GLU A 194 -19.53 12.31 -11.78
N GLU A 195 -18.55 13.13 -12.15
CA GLU A 195 -18.49 13.75 -13.48
C GLU A 195 -18.43 12.70 -14.60
N GLN A 196 -17.61 11.65 -14.43
CA GLN A 196 -17.50 10.55 -15.40
C GLN A 196 -18.79 9.73 -15.49
N MET A 197 -19.50 9.53 -14.39
CA MET A 197 -20.81 8.88 -14.35
C MET A 197 -21.86 9.71 -15.08
N MET A 198 -21.91 11.03 -14.83
CA MET A 198 -22.80 11.95 -15.55
C MET A 198 -22.48 12.00 -17.05
N ALA A 199 -21.20 12.01 -17.41
CA ALA A 199 -20.75 11.95 -18.80
C ALA A 199 -21.21 10.66 -19.47
N PHE A 200 -21.07 9.51 -18.80
CA PHE A 200 -21.59 8.25 -19.31
C PHE A 200 -23.11 8.28 -19.48
N ASP A 201 -23.86 8.76 -18.48
CA ASP A 201 -25.32 8.85 -18.53
C ASP A 201 -25.85 9.71 -19.68
N SER A 202 -25.09 10.75 -20.03
CA SER A 202 -25.42 11.68 -21.12
C SER A 202 -25.04 11.11 -22.50
N HIS A 203 -23.95 10.35 -22.57
CA HIS A 203 -23.33 9.94 -23.84
C HIS A 203 -23.37 8.43 -24.12
N TYR A 204 -24.10 7.63 -23.34
CA TYR A 204 -24.14 6.17 -23.48
C TYR A 204 -24.53 5.64 -24.88
N LYS A 205 -25.13 6.47 -25.74
CA LYS A 205 -25.46 6.11 -27.12
C LYS A 205 -24.32 6.33 -28.12
N HIS A 206 -23.26 7.03 -27.71
CA HIS A 206 -22.11 7.39 -28.53
C HIS A 206 -20.93 6.51 -28.12
N ILE A 207 -20.76 5.38 -28.81
CA ILE A 207 -19.79 4.34 -28.39
C ILE A 207 -18.35 4.85 -28.34
N ASP A 208 -17.97 5.77 -29.23
CA ASP A 208 -16.63 6.36 -29.27
C ASP A 208 -16.32 7.17 -28.01
N GLU A 209 -17.30 7.94 -27.52
CA GLU A 209 -17.18 8.73 -26.29
C GLU A 209 -17.17 7.84 -25.06
N VAL A 210 -17.97 6.77 -25.06
CA VAL A 210 -17.98 5.75 -24.01
C VAL A 210 -16.64 5.02 -23.96
N GLU A 211 -16.01 4.71 -25.10
CA GLU A 211 -14.70 4.08 -25.13
C GLU A 211 -13.62 4.98 -24.53
N ILE A 212 -13.65 6.29 -24.82
CA ILE A 212 -12.73 7.26 -24.21
C ILE A 212 -12.90 7.25 -22.68
N LEU A 213 -14.14 7.28 -22.19
CA LEU A 213 -14.44 7.21 -20.76
C LEU A 213 -13.95 5.89 -20.14
N ILE A 214 -14.15 4.75 -20.81
CA ILE A 214 -13.69 3.44 -20.33
C ILE A 214 -12.16 3.37 -20.27
N LYS A 215 -11.45 3.92 -21.26
CA LYS A 215 -9.98 3.94 -21.28
C LYS A 215 -9.40 4.77 -20.14
N ALA A 216 -9.97 5.94 -19.89
CA ALA A 216 -9.54 6.86 -18.84
C ALA A 216 -10.04 6.46 -17.44
N GLY A 217 -11.12 5.68 -17.38
CA GLY A 217 -11.82 5.28 -16.18
C GLY A 217 -11.01 4.36 -15.26
N ASP A 218 -11.29 4.49 -13.97
CA ASP A 218 -10.77 3.58 -12.96
C ASP A 218 -11.71 2.40 -12.70
N LYS A 219 -11.39 1.60 -11.69
CA LYS A 219 -12.18 0.42 -11.32
C LYS A 219 -13.62 0.76 -10.90
N TYR A 220 -13.87 1.95 -10.36
CA TYR A 220 -15.19 2.36 -9.88
C TYR A 220 -16.09 2.75 -11.05
N LEU A 221 -15.56 3.52 -12.01
CA LEU A 221 -16.30 3.82 -13.25
C LEU A 221 -16.60 2.53 -14.02
N HIS A 222 -15.63 1.62 -14.11
CA HIS A 222 -15.83 0.33 -14.78
C HIS A 222 -16.91 -0.51 -14.09
N GLN A 223 -16.96 -0.52 -12.75
CA GLN A 223 -18.01 -1.22 -12.00
C GLN A 223 -19.38 -0.60 -12.27
N TYR A 224 -19.47 0.74 -12.22
CA TYR A 224 -20.70 1.46 -12.50
C TYR A 224 -21.24 1.14 -13.91
N ILE A 225 -20.41 1.22 -14.94
CA ILE A 225 -20.80 0.88 -16.33
C ILE A 225 -21.22 -0.60 -16.42
N ALA A 226 -20.50 -1.52 -15.77
CA ALA A 226 -20.84 -2.95 -15.79
C ALA A 226 -22.22 -3.24 -15.17
N GLU A 227 -22.69 -2.43 -14.23
CA GLU A 227 -23.99 -2.59 -13.56
C GLU A 227 -25.09 -1.72 -14.18
N HIS A 228 -24.72 -0.72 -14.97
CA HIS A 228 -25.67 0.24 -15.49
C HIS A 228 -26.67 -0.37 -16.46
N LYS A 229 -27.96 -0.02 -16.30
CA LYS A 229 -29.07 -0.59 -17.09
C LYS A 229 -28.94 -0.29 -18.59
N ARG A 230 -28.33 0.85 -18.93
CA ARG A 230 -28.14 1.30 -20.32
C ARG A 230 -26.91 0.70 -21.01
N SER A 231 -26.11 -0.08 -20.29
CA SER A 231 -24.93 -0.77 -20.85
C SER A 231 -25.36 -1.96 -21.69
N GLY A 232 -25.52 -1.72 -22.99
CA GLY A 232 -25.80 -2.74 -23.99
C GLY A 232 -24.57 -3.56 -24.38
N LYS A 233 -24.76 -4.51 -25.30
CA LYS A 233 -23.74 -5.47 -25.74
C LYS A 233 -22.45 -4.83 -26.25
N GLU A 234 -22.55 -3.75 -27.01
CA GLU A 234 -21.40 -3.00 -27.54
C GLU A 234 -20.56 -2.38 -26.41
N ILE A 235 -21.20 -1.65 -25.50
CA ILE A 235 -20.54 -1.03 -24.33
C ILE A 235 -19.87 -2.09 -23.45
N LEU A 236 -20.56 -3.20 -23.17
CA LEU A 236 -20.03 -4.29 -22.36
C LEU A 236 -18.84 -4.98 -23.03
N THR A 237 -18.83 -5.07 -24.37
CA THR A 237 -17.72 -5.64 -25.12
C THR A 237 -16.49 -4.74 -25.07
N VAL A 238 -16.66 -3.42 -25.22
CA VAL A 238 -15.58 -2.44 -25.02
C VAL A 238 -15.06 -2.51 -23.58
N LEU A 239 -15.95 -2.52 -22.60
CA LEU A 239 -15.57 -2.60 -21.18
C LEU A 239 -14.77 -3.88 -20.86
N LEU A 240 -15.11 -5.02 -21.47
CA LEU A 240 -14.39 -6.28 -21.28
C LEU A 240 -12.91 -6.19 -21.71
N GLN A 241 -12.61 -5.41 -22.76
CA GLN A 241 -11.24 -5.21 -23.26
C GLN A 241 -10.38 -4.47 -22.23
N TYR A 242 -10.95 -3.44 -21.57
CA TYR A 242 -10.22 -2.56 -20.65
C TYR A 242 -10.37 -2.92 -19.17
N ALA A 243 -11.28 -3.83 -18.82
CA ALA A 243 -11.47 -4.29 -17.44
C ALA A 243 -10.18 -4.85 -16.83
N LYS A 244 -9.78 -4.33 -15.67
CA LYS A 244 -8.49 -4.67 -15.04
C LYS A 244 -8.54 -5.92 -14.14
N THR A 245 -9.72 -6.33 -13.66
CA THR A 245 -9.84 -7.41 -12.67
C THR A 245 -10.56 -8.65 -13.22
N LYS A 246 -10.15 -9.84 -12.76
CA LYS A 246 -10.78 -11.11 -13.16
C LYS A 246 -12.25 -11.17 -12.76
N SER A 247 -12.59 -10.67 -11.58
CA SER A 247 -13.97 -10.60 -11.08
C SER A 247 -14.86 -9.77 -11.99
N LEU A 248 -14.42 -8.57 -12.36
CA LEU A 248 -15.16 -7.68 -13.25
C LEU A 248 -15.33 -8.30 -14.65
N LYS A 249 -14.27 -8.88 -15.21
CA LYS A 249 -14.36 -9.59 -16.50
C LYS A 249 -15.41 -10.71 -16.46
N GLN A 250 -15.46 -11.49 -15.38
CA GLN A 250 -16.47 -12.54 -15.20
C GLN A 250 -17.89 -11.97 -15.08
N GLN A 251 -18.08 -10.86 -14.38
CA GLN A 251 -19.37 -10.17 -14.28
C GLN A 251 -19.85 -9.68 -15.66
N ILE A 252 -18.97 -9.05 -16.43
CA ILE A 252 -19.27 -8.55 -17.77
C ILE A 252 -19.65 -9.71 -18.70
N LEU A 253 -18.87 -10.79 -18.69
CA LEU A 253 -19.16 -12.00 -19.48
C LEU A 253 -20.52 -12.60 -19.12
N LYS A 254 -20.89 -12.63 -17.83
CA LYS A 254 -22.23 -13.06 -17.40
C LYS A 254 -23.34 -12.16 -17.95
N ARG A 255 -23.17 -10.84 -17.92
CA ARG A 255 -24.16 -9.93 -18.53
C ARG A 255 -24.25 -10.09 -20.04
N LEU A 256 -23.11 -10.24 -20.73
CA LEU A 256 -23.07 -10.46 -22.18
C LEU A 256 -23.76 -11.77 -22.58
N ALA A 257 -23.73 -12.79 -21.73
CA ALA A 257 -24.46 -14.05 -21.97
C ALA A 257 -25.98 -13.91 -21.78
N LEU A 258 -26.44 -12.85 -21.11
CA LEU A 258 -27.86 -12.58 -20.81
C LEU A 258 -28.45 -11.45 -21.69
N ALA A 259 -27.65 -10.81 -22.52
CA ALA A 259 -27.99 -9.64 -23.34
C ALA A 259 -28.00 -9.97 -24.83
#